data_AF-A0A7C6EBZ8-F1
#
_entry.id   AF-A0A7C6EBZ8-F1
#
_cell.length_a   1.000
_cell.length_b   1.000
_cell.length_c   1.000
_cell.angle_alpha   90.00
_cell.angle_beta   90.00
_cell.angle_gamma   90.00
#
_symmetry.space_group_name_H-M   'P 1'
#
loop_
_entity.id
_entity.type
_entity.pdbx_description
1 polymer ?
#
loop_
_entity_poly.entity_id
_entity_poly.type
_entity_poly.pdbx_seq_one_letter_code
_entity_poly.pdbx_strand_id
1 'polypeptide(L)'
;MHNTLHLFFNYLLSLVFPLEIANKIYVTISILLFPLALWFLIKRLGGNEQFSLLGFLLSYNYNLFWGFMGVNVGMTLTLFLIGLEITSLNEKSKSVNLWILTILFILLFLCHSLVYIFSAFTYFLILLFMHQNWRRKMPLMLPLVISFLITFLPWQVSQFRGEGSELQEQVRQYISPKALYQNLLNLFQRIGIKTDQSLIFIFKLIFILAIFSTLAKVRQKGVGYIFKNNYRIISFFLIAALLFYLFFPGTYTEAVFLNERFAPLLFLLFIALLSLNFSRLNNQIFKFILICIITFTGINITLRFIGFDTDTKELKTMFAKLNEKGKLVGLFYEKHSKPDYFGYDTYIHLPCYYPIYRQGFCGFSFAYIRYSPIVYNEPYPLPRIDEWTTWNSIFPKDWTIYDYFLVRGEPRLQDEDIFKKLNLLEEKNGWRIYENEPVKQAWAEVQNWLNHIDLSGYNYLLLPPMINKNYFTIPSHLRSLDYQTATVMISNEKITAAQLFPGLAIWLKDDSREYVRDFQAMNTGEKFQIYNYRFTPIYQSQNGFLLIYDIR
;
A
#
# COMPACT_ATOMS: atom_id res chain seq x y z
N MET A 1 -1.22 8.93 8.74
CA MET A 1 -2.50 8.25 8.46
C MET A 1 -2.60 8.06 6.95
N HIS A 2 -2.78 6.82 6.48
CA HIS A 2 -2.79 6.49 5.05
C HIS A 2 -4.18 6.02 4.59
N ASN A 3 -4.69 6.55 3.48
CA ASN A 3 -5.82 6.01 2.72
C ASN A 3 -7.15 5.81 3.47
N THR A 4 -7.37 6.47 4.61
CA THR A 4 -8.60 6.30 5.40
C THR A 4 -9.85 6.60 4.59
N LEU A 5 -9.85 7.69 3.81
CA LEU A 5 -10.98 8.05 2.97
C LEU A 5 -11.28 6.97 1.91
N HIS A 6 -10.24 6.42 1.28
CA HIS A 6 -10.36 5.36 0.27
C HIS A 6 -10.93 4.07 0.88
N LEU A 7 -10.41 3.66 2.03
CA LEU A 7 -10.86 2.44 2.72
C LEU A 7 -12.28 2.58 3.24
N PHE A 8 -12.61 3.72 3.86
CA PHE A 8 -13.97 3.98 4.36
C PHE A 8 -14.99 4.04 3.23
N PHE A 9 -14.65 4.71 2.12
CA PHE A 9 -15.50 4.77 0.93
C PHE A 9 -15.79 3.36 0.38
N ASN A 10 -14.75 2.54 0.23
CA ASN A 10 -14.91 1.17 -0.27
C ASN A 10 -15.71 0.30 0.69
N TYR A 11 -15.49 0.42 1.99
CA TYR A 11 -16.29 -0.28 2.99
C TYR A 11 -17.77 0.05 2.84
N LEU A 12 -18.14 1.33 2.80
CA LEU A 12 -19.54 1.75 2.65
C LEU A 12 -20.16 1.28 1.34
N LEU A 13 -19.46 1.44 0.21
CA LEU A 13 -19.98 0.96 -1.07
C LEU A 13 -20.02 -0.56 -1.15
N SER A 14 -19.15 -1.27 -0.43
CA SER A 14 -19.14 -2.73 -0.41
C SER A 14 -20.37 -3.34 0.28
N LEU A 15 -21.13 -2.52 1.02
CA LEU A 15 -22.43 -2.91 1.58
C LEU A 15 -23.49 -3.10 0.48
N VAL A 16 -23.29 -2.52 -0.70
CA VAL A 16 -24.25 -2.54 -1.81
C VAL A 16 -23.67 -3.22 -3.05
N PHE A 17 -22.36 -3.09 -3.28
CA PHE A 17 -21.67 -3.63 -4.45
C PHE A 17 -20.56 -4.60 -4.03
N PRO A 18 -20.15 -5.55 -4.89
CA PRO A 18 -18.90 -6.28 -4.70
C PRO A 18 -17.71 -5.32 -4.53
N LEU A 19 -16.75 -5.67 -3.66
CA LEU A 19 -15.60 -4.83 -3.32
C LEU A 19 -14.82 -4.33 -4.55
N GLU A 20 -14.67 -5.17 -5.57
CA GLU A 20 -14.04 -4.78 -6.85
C GLU A 20 -14.78 -3.65 -7.56
N ILE A 21 -16.11 -3.70 -7.57
CA ILE A 21 -16.95 -2.67 -8.20
C ILE A 21 -16.86 -1.37 -7.40
N ALA A 22 -16.93 -1.45 -6.07
CA ALA A 22 -16.73 -0.30 -5.18
C ALA A 22 -15.38 0.39 -5.47
N ASN A 23 -14.31 -0.40 -5.61
CA ASN A 23 -12.97 0.14 -5.86
C ASN A 23 -12.84 0.72 -7.28
N LYS A 24 -13.45 0.08 -8.29
CA LYS A 24 -13.52 0.62 -9.65
C LYS A 24 -14.23 1.97 -9.67
N ILE A 25 -15.35 2.11 -8.97
CA ILE A 25 -16.06 3.40 -8.83
C ILE A 25 -15.13 4.45 -8.21
N TYR A 26 -14.44 4.13 -7.12
CA TYR A 26 -13.50 5.06 -6.49
C TYR A 26 -12.37 5.48 -7.45
N VAL A 27 -11.77 4.52 -8.16
CA VAL A 27 -10.71 4.78 -9.14
C VAL A 27 -11.23 5.68 -10.26
N THR A 28 -12.42 5.42 -10.80
CA THR A 28 -13.06 6.26 -11.83
C THR A 28 -13.28 7.68 -11.33
N ILE A 29 -13.80 7.85 -10.11
CA ILE A 29 -13.95 9.17 -9.49
C ILE A 29 -12.58 9.86 -9.39
N SER A 30 -11.56 9.15 -8.90
CA SER A 30 -10.21 9.71 -8.76
C SER A 30 -9.62 10.18 -10.10
N ILE A 31 -9.84 9.43 -11.19
CA ILE A 31 -9.41 9.76 -12.56
C ILE A 31 -10.08 11.04 -13.06
N LEU A 32 -11.38 11.20 -12.83
CA LEU A 32 -12.17 12.35 -13.28
C LEU A 32 -11.88 13.61 -12.46
N LEU A 33 -11.47 13.46 -11.19
CA LEU A 33 -11.14 14.59 -10.32
C LEU A 33 -9.92 15.38 -10.80
N PHE A 34 -8.96 14.77 -11.50
CA PHE A 34 -7.77 15.46 -12.01
C PHE A 34 -8.10 16.63 -12.96
N PRO A 35 -8.74 16.39 -14.12
CA PRO A 35 -9.09 17.47 -15.04
C PRO A 35 -10.07 18.48 -14.41
N LEU A 36 -11.00 18.01 -13.55
CA LEU A 36 -11.97 18.90 -12.90
C LEU A 36 -11.30 19.85 -11.88
N ALA A 37 -10.42 19.32 -11.03
CA ALA A 37 -9.70 20.11 -10.04
C ALA A 37 -8.72 21.09 -10.71
N LEU A 38 -8.07 20.65 -11.79
CA LEU A 38 -7.21 21.50 -12.59
C LEU A 38 -8.00 22.60 -13.31
N TRP A 39 -9.16 22.28 -13.88
CA TRP A 39 -10.07 23.27 -14.46
C TRP A 39 -10.48 24.33 -13.44
N PHE A 40 -10.93 23.88 -12.26
CA PHE A 40 -11.30 24.79 -11.18
C PHE A 40 -10.15 25.73 -10.81
N LEU A 41 -8.94 25.19 -10.60
CA LEU A 41 -7.75 25.99 -10.32
C LEU A 41 -7.45 27.00 -11.44
N ILE A 42 -7.38 26.54 -12.70
CA ILE A 42 -7.06 27.39 -13.86
C ILE A 42 -8.08 28.52 -14.00
N LYS A 43 -9.37 28.21 -13.83
CA LYS A 43 -10.45 29.20 -13.86
C LYS A 43 -10.27 30.26 -12.77
N ARG A 44 -9.93 29.86 -11.54
CA ARG A 44 -9.68 30.81 -10.43
C ARG A 44 -8.40 31.63 -10.63
N LEU A 45 -7.40 31.06 -11.30
CA LEU A 45 -6.20 31.78 -11.70
C LEU A 45 -6.46 32.79 -12.84
N GLY A 46 -7.59 32.69 -13.56
CA GLY A 46 -7.84 33.46 -14.78
C GLY A 46 -6.96 33.02 -15.95
N GLY A 47 -6.55 31.75 -15.96
CA GLY A 47 -5.82 31.12 -17.05
C GLY A 47 -6.76 30.62 -18.16
N ASN A 48 -6.17 30.07 -19.21
CA ASN A 48 -6.93 29.45 -20.29
C ASN A 48 -7.45 28.07 -19.86
N GLU A 49 -8.77 27.96 -19.65
CA GLU A 49 -9.46 26.76 -19.19
C GLU A 49 -9.21 25.52 -20.07
N GLN A 50 -8.86 25.68 -21.35
CA GLN A 50 -8.60 24.56 -22.27
C GLN A 50 -7.44 23.68 -21.80
N PHE A 51 -6.46 24.26 -21.10
CA PHE A 51 -5.33 23.51 -20.54
C PHE A 51 -5.76 22.51 -19.46
N SER A 52 -6.97 22.61 -18.91
CA SER A 52 -7.48 21.63 -17.94
C SER A 52 -7.61 20.23 -18.53
N LEU A 53 -7.79 20.13 -19.85
CA LEU A 53 -7.84 18.87 -20.58
C LEU A 53 -6.54 18.07 -20.42
N LEU A 54 -5.39 18.76 -20.28
CA LEU A 54 -4.11 18.07 -19.99
C LEU A 54 -4.09 17.37 -18.63
N GLY A 55 -5.06 17.65 -17.74
CA GLY A 55 -5.25 16.89 -16.50
C GLY A 55 -5.50 15.39 -16.76
N PHE A 56 -6.08 15.03 -17.92
CA PHE A 56 -6.26 13.63 -18.31
C PHE A 56 -4.94 12.88 -18.52
N LEU A 57 -3.85 13.58 -18.88
CA LEU A 57 -2.53 12.95 -19.00
C LEU A 57 -1.99 12.45 -17.66
N LEU A 58 -2.52 12.97 -16.56
CA LEU A 58 -2.13 12.64 -15.20
C LEU A 58 -3.22 11.86 -14.46
N SER A 59 -4.31 11.48 -15.14
CA SER A 59 -5.33 10.62 -14.56
C SER A 59 -4.78 9.23 -14.22
N TYR A 60 -3.84 8.71 -15.03
CA TYR A 60 -3.00 7.56 -14.68
C TYR A 60 -1.56 8.00 -14.43
N ASN A 61 -1.25 8.26 -13.16
CA ASN A 61 0.04 8.78 -12.73
C ASN A 61 0.75 7.80 -11.77
N TYR A 62 1.96 8.16 -11.36
CA TYR A 62 2.79 7.38 -10.44
C TYR A 62 2.07 6.96 -9.15
N ASN A 63 1.29 7.86 -8.54
CA ASN A 63 0.56 7.55 -7.31
C ASN A 63 -0.54 6.54 -7.54
N LEU A 64 -1.27 6.66 -8.66
CA LEU A 64 -2.32 5.70 -8.99
C LEU A 64 -1.72 4.31 -9.31
N PHE A 65 -0.59 4.27 -10.04
CA PHE A 65 0.11 3.02 -10.33
C PHE A 65 0.45 2.24 -9.05
N TRP A 66 1.07 2.90 -8.06
CA TRP A 66 1.47 2.27 -6.80
C TRP A 66 0.32 2.07 -5.80
N GLY A 67 -0.92 2.38 -6.17
CA GLY A 67 -2.07 2.26 -5.26
C GLY A 67 -2.06 3.28 -4.13
N PHE A 68 -1.33 4.39 -4.26
CA PHE A 68 -1.36 5.52 -3.31
C PHE A 68 -2.63 6.36 -3.50
N MET A 69 -3.79 5.71 -3.41
CA MET A 69 -5.12 6.26 -3.70
C MET A 69 -5.43 7.52 -2.90
N GLY A 70 -5.08 7.54 -1.61
CA GLY A 70 -5.23 8.72 -0.75
C GLY A 70 -4.34 9.87 -1.18
N VAL A 71 -3.10 9.62 -1.62
CA VAL A 71 -2.25 10.67 -2.19
C VAL A 71 -2.84 11.19 -3.50
N ASN A 72 -3.28 10.28 -4.37
CA ASN A 72 -3.83 10.60 -5.68
C ASN A 72 -5.05 11.55 -5.57
N VAL A 73 -6.04 11.20 -4.73
CA VAL A 73 -7.19 12.06 -4.46
C VAL A 73 -6.77 13.31 -3.69
N GLY A 74 -5.89 13.18 -2.70
CA GLY A 74 -5.35 14.30 -1.94
C GLY A 74 -4.76 15.41 -2.84
N MET A 75 -4.07 15.05 -3.92
CA MET A 75 -3.53 16.02 -4.88
C MET A 75 -4.62 16.82 -5.59
N THR A 76 -5.70 16.16 -6.00
CA THR A 76 -6.84 16.87 -6.63
C THR A 76 -7.50 17.81 -5.63
N LEU A 77 -7.64 17.40 -4.37
CA LEU A 77 -8.13 18.24 -3.28
C LEU A 77 -7.19 19.42 -2.99
N THR A 78 -5.88 19.23 -3.11
CA THR A 78 -4.90 20.33 -3.03
C THR A 78 -5.13 21.35 -4.14
N LEU A 79 -5.44 20.95 -5.39
CA LEU A 79 -5.76 21.92 -6.45
C LEU A 79 -7.04 22.72 -6.14
N PHE A 80 -8.08 22.05 -5.61
CA PHE A 80 -9.28 22.74 -5.11
C PHE A 80 -8.95 23.72 -3.98
N LEU A 81 -8.07 23.33 -3.06
CA LEU A 81 -7.61 24.18 -1.95
C LEU A 81 -6.98 25.46 -2.49
N ILE A 82 -6.07 25.35 -3.47
CA ILE A 82 -5.41 26.50 -4.10
C ILE A 82 -6.45 27.42 -4.74
N GLY A 83 -7.41 26.86 -5.49
CA GLY A 83 -8.47 27.66 -6.13
C GLY A 83 -9.37 28.38 -5.12
N LEU A 84 -9.71 27.73 -4.01
CA LEU A 84 -10.51 28.31 -2.93
C LEU A 84 -9.72 29.36 -2.14
N GLU A 85 -8.42 29.16 -1.95
CA GLU A 85 -7.53 30.14 -1.34
C GLU A 85 -7.51 31.42 -2.19
N ILE A 86 -7.29 31.31 -3.50
CA ILE A 86 -7.35 32.46 -4.43
C ILE A 86 -8.69 33.20 -4.31
N THR A 87 -9.80 32.45 -4.23
CA THR A 87 -11.14 33.01 -4.09
C THR A 87 -11.30 33.75 -2.76
N SER A 88 -10.88 33.14 -1.66
CA SER A 88 -11.00 33.68 -0.30
C SER A 88 -10.16 34.94 -0.07
N LEU A 89 -9.05 35.07 -0.80
CA LEU A 89 -8.19 36.24 -0.76
C LEU A 89 -8.75 37.43 -1.57
N ASN A 90 -9.59 37.16 -2.57
CA ASN A 90 -10.13 38.16 -3.49
C ASN A 90 -11.58 38.59 -3.18
N GLU A 91 -12.39 37.71 -2.59
CA GLU A 91 -13.83 37.96 -2.36
C GLU A 91 -14.16 38.50 -0.95
N LYS A 92 -15.30 39.21 -0.82
CA LYS A 92 -15.78 39.78 0.46
C LYS A 92 -16.52 38.76 1.34
N SER A 93 -17.11 37.70 0.76
CA SER A 93 -17.85 36.67 1.52
C SER A 93 -16.91 35.59 2.04
N LYS A 94 -16.59 35.65 3.33
CA LYS A 94 -15.52 34.83 3.94
C LYS A 94 -16.02 33.58 4.65
N SER A 95 -17.20 33.60 5.27
CA SER A 95 -17.62 32.55 6.21
C SER A 95 -17.81 31.18 5.56
N VAL A 96 -18.51 31.12 4.42
CA VAL A 96 -18.74 29.86 3.68
C VAL A 96 -17.43 29.24 3.21
N ASN A 97 -16.52 30.07 2.68
CA ASN A 97 -15.22 29.60 2.22
C ASN A 97 -14.36 29.05 3.37
N LEU A 98 -14.40 29.65 4.57
CA LEU A 98 -13.68 29.14 5.74
C LEU A 98 -14.17 27.74 6.17
N TRP A 99 -15.48 27.50 6.14
CA TRP A 99 -16.02 26.17 6.43
C TRP A 99 -15.59 25.14 5.40
N ILE A 100 -15.67 25.47 4.10
CA ILE A 100 -15.23 24.58 3.02
C ILE A 100 -13.72 24.29 3.14
N LEU A 101 -12.90 25.29 3.43
CA LEU A 101 -11.45 25.11 3.65
C LEU A 101 -11.18 24.17 4.84
N THR A 102 -11.94 24.31 5.93
CA THR A 102 -11.80 23.44 7.11
C THR A 102 -12.09 21.99 6.75
N ILE A 103 -13.22 21.76 6.07
CA ILE A 103 -13.61 20.42 5.60
C ILE A 103 -12.55 19.87 4.65
N LEU A 104 -12.03 20.68 3.73
CA LEU A 104 -11.03 20.25 2.77
C LEU A 104 -9.71 19.84 3.43
N PHE A 105 -9.26 20.57 4.47
CA PHE A 105 -8.10 20.17 5.26
C PHE A 105 -8.32 18.85 6.02
N ILE A 106 -9.51 18.66 6.60
CA ILE A 106 -9.88 17.39 7.25
C ILE A 106 -9.87 16.25 6.22
N LEU A 107 -10.48 16.46 5.05
CA LEU A 107 -10.48 15.47 3.96
C LEU A 107 -9.08 15.18 3.45
N LEU A 108 -8.21 16.19 3.32
CA LEU A 108 -6.80 16.01 2.95
C LEU A 108 -6.07 15.13 3.98
N PHE A 109 -6.32 15.34 5.27
CA PHE A 109 -5.75 14.49 6.32
C PHE A 109 -6.25 13.05 6.22
N LEU A 110 -7.56 12.85 6.02
CA LEU A 110 -8.17 11.52 5.84
C LEU A 110 -7.73 10.84 4.54
N CYS A 111 -7.39 11.61 3.51
CA CYS A 111 -6.76 11.10 2.30
C CYS A 111 -5.34 10.61 2.62
N HIS A 112 -4.48 11.52 3.08
CA HIS A 112 -3.10 11.21 3.42
C HIS A 112 -2.43 12.33 4.23
N SER A 113 -1.82 11.99 5.37
CA SER A 113 -1.17 12.98 6.25
C SER A 113 -0.04 13.77 5.57
N LEU A 114 0.76 13.13 4.71
CA LEU A 114 1.79 13.83 3.90
C LEU A 114 1.22 14.98 3.05
N VAL A 115 0.14 14.73 2.31
CA VAL A 115 -0.48 15.74 1.43
C VAL A 115 -1.14 16.84 2.26
N TYR A 116 -1.71 16.49 3.42
CA TYR A 116 -2.16 17.44 4.42
C TYR A 116 -1.04 18.36 4.91
N ILE A 117 0.09 17.81 5.38
CA ILE A 117 1.24 18.60 5.85
C ILE A 117 1.72 19.55 4.76
N PHE A 118 1.90 19.03 3.54
CA PHE A 118 2.29 19.84 2.38
C PHE A 118 1.34 21.01 2.15
N SER A 119 0.03 20.72 2.11
CA SER A 119 -1.01 21.71 1.83
C SER A 119 -1.12 22.75 2.95
N ALA A 120 -1.10 22.29 4.21
CA ALA A 120 -1.14 23.12 5.41
C ALA A 120 0.08 24.06 5.49
N PHE A 121 1.27 23.51 5.27
CA PHE A 121 2.51 24.27 5.25
C PHE A 121 2.49 25.34 4.16
N THR A 122 2.12 24.98 2.93
CA THR A 122 2.13 25.92 1.81
C THR A 122 1.09 27.02 1.98
N TYR A 123 -0.12 26.66 2.43
CA TYR A 123 -1.18 27.62 2.79
C TYR A 123 -0.71 28.59 3.88
N PHE A 124 -0.06 28.07 4.94
CA PHE A 124 0.51 28.90 5.99
C PHE A 124 1.58 29.87 5.45
N LEU A 125 2.49 29.41 4.59
CA LEU A 125 3.51 30.27 3.98
C LEU A 125 2.89 31.42 3.16
N ILE A 126 1.84 31.13 2.38
CA ILE A 126 1.15 32.16 1.61
C ILE A 126 0.55 33.21 2.56
N LEU A 127 -0.20 32.77 3.58
CA LEU A 127 -0.76 33.70 4.58
C LEU A 127 0.33 34.51 5.29
N LEU A 128 1.47 33.90 5.62
CA LEU A 128 2.60 34.57 6.26
C LEU A 128 3.15 35.68 5.37
N PHE A 129 3.49 35.36 4.12
CA PHE A 129 4.18 36.29 3.24
C PHE A 129 3.24 37.30 2.55
N MET A 130 1.92 37.08 2.52
CA MET A 130 0.99 38.02 1.92
C MET A 130 1.02 39.40 2.61
N HIS A 131 1.09 40.48 1.83
CA HIS A 131 0.98 41.84 2.34
C HIS A 131 -0.50 42.18 2.60
N GLN A 132 -1.03 41.71 3.74
CA GLN A 132 -2.36 42.05 4.22
C GLN A 132 -2.33 42.29 5.74
N ASN A 133 -3.25 43.11 6.24
CA ASN A 133 -3.38 43.37 7.67
C ASN A 133 -3.70 42.08 8.44
N TRP A 134 -3.08 41.89 9.62
CA TRP A 134 -3.29 40.72 10.50
C TRP A 134 -4.78 40.41 10.75
N ARG A 135 -5.61 41.44 10.95
CA ARG A 135 -7.07 41.28 11.13
C ARG A 135 -7.76 40.56 9.95
N ARG A 136 -7.20 40.65 8.74
CA ARG A 136 -7.70 39.92 7.56
C ARG A 136 -7.14 38.50 7.47
N LYS A 137 -5.94 38.24 8.00
CA LYS A 137 -5.27 36.93 8.00
C LYS A 137 -5.80 36.00 9.09
N MET A 138 -6.11 36.54 10.28
CA MET A 138 -6.49 35.74 11.44
C MET A 138 -7.67 34.78 11.18
N PRO A 139 -8.78 35.20 10.53
CA PRO A 139 -9.85 34.27 10.20
C PRO A 139 -9.43 33.18 9.20
N LEU A 140 -8.51 33.49 8.27
CA LEU A 140 -8.00 32.53 7.29
C LEU A 140 -7.09 31.47 7.93
N MET A 141 -6.58 31.69 9.15
CA MET A 141 -5.85 30.67 9.89
C MET A 141 -6.77 29.66 10.60
N LEU A 142 -8.05 30.01 10.83
CA LEU A 142 -8.99 29.14 11.54
C LEU A 142 -9.14 27.76 10.91
N PRO A 143 -9.30 27.60 9.58
CA PRO A 143 -9.39 26.28 8.96
C PRO A 143 -8.20 25.38 9.26
N LEU A 144 -6.99 25.96 9.22
CA LEU A 144 -5.75 25.26 9.51
C LEU A 144 -5.67 24.87 10.99
N VAL A 145 -5.97 25.79 11.91
CA VAL A 145 -5.95 25.53 13.36
C VAL A 145 -6.98 24.49 13.75
N ILE A 146 -8.22 24.62 13.28
CA ILE A 146 -9.32 23.69 13.58
C ILE A 146 -8.97 22.30 13.05
N SER A 147 -8.56 22.20 11.78
CA SER A 147 -8.15 20.89 11.24
C SER A 147 -6.97 20.31 12.01
N PHE A 148 -5.96 21.10 12.35
CA PHE A 148 -4.81 20.63 13.12
C PHE A 148 -5.22 20.08 14.48
N LEU A 149 -6.08 20.78 15.23
CA LEU A 149 -6.54 20.36 16.55
C LEU A 149 -7.44 19.12 16.51
N ILE A 150 -8.30 19.00 15.49
CA ILE A 150 -9.25 17.88 15.38
C ILE A 150 -8.59 16.62 14.83
N THR A 151 -7.65 16.74 13.88
CA THR A 151 -7.13 15.59 13.14
C THR A 151 -5.66 15.33 13.43
N PHE A 152 -4.78 16.27 13.09
CA PHE A 152 -3.35 16.04 13.09
C PHE A 152 -2.76 15.88 14.49
N LEU A 153 -3.16 16.75 15.44
CA LEU A 153 -2.63 16.72 16.81
C LEU A 153 -3.00 15.44 17.55
N PRO A 154 -4.27 14.98 17.59
CA PRO A 154 -4.62 13.70 18.22
C PRO A 154 -3.90 12.52 17.58
N TRP A 155 -3.81 12.50 16.25
CA TRP A 155 -3.06 11.47 15.53
C TRP A 155 -1.58 11.49 15.92
N GLN A 156 -0.93 12.65 15.92
CA GLN A 156 0.48 12.77 16.27
C GLN A 156 0.73 12.34 17.73
N VAL A 157 -0.13 12.74 18.67
CA VAL A 157 -0.06 12.30 20.08
C VAL A 157 -0.17 10.78 20.19
N SER A 158 -1.05 10.14 19.40
CA SER A 158 -1.16 8.67 19.37
C SER A 158 0.06 7.95 18.80
N GLN A 159 0.84 8.63 17.94
CA GLN A 159 2.01 8.07 17.26
C GLN A 159 3.33 8.33 17.99
N PHE A 160 3.39 9.31 18.90
CA PHE A 160 4.60 9.60 19.69
C PHE A 160 5.00 8.40 20.56
N ARG A 161 5.99 7.63 20.10
CA ARG A 161 6.58 6.48 20.81
C ARG A 161 8.11 6.54 20.97
N GLY A 162 8.73 7.70 20.75
CA GLY A 162 10.14 7.95 21.09
C GLY A 162 11.19 7.65 20.02
N GLU A 163 10.83 7.57 18.75
CA GLU A 163 11.72 7.13 17.65
C GLU A 163 12.48 8.28 16.96
N GLY A 164 13.39 8.94 17.68
CA GLY A 164 14.15 10.09 17.14
C GLY A 164 15.26 9.75 16.13
N SER A 165 15.77 8.52 16.12
CA SER A 165 17.03 8.17 15.41
C SER A 165 16.88 7.96 13.90
N GLU A 166 15.76 7.43 13.41
CA GLU A 166 15.63 7.03 12.00
C GLU A 166 15.52 8.22 11.03
N LEU A 167 14.86 9.30 11.45
CA LEU A 167 14.67 10.48 10.60
C LEU A 167 16.00 11.13 10.23
N GLN A 168 16.93 11.22 11.19
CA GLN A 168 18.22 11.85 10.98
C GLN A 168 19.07 11.08 9.95
N GLU A 169 19.06 9.75 10.03
CA GLU A 169 19.79 8.90 9.11
C GLU A 169 19.21 8.99 7.68
N GLN A 170 17.88 8.95 7.57
CA GLN A 170 17.19 9.08 6.28
C GLN A 170 17.42 10.45 5.65
N VAL A 171 17.33 11.54 6.42
CA VAL A 171 17.64 12.89 5.95
C VAL A 171 19.06 12.97 5.39
N ARG A 172 20.05 12.37 6.08
CA ARG A 172 21.45 12.37 5.64
C ARG A 172 21.64 11.63 4.31
N GLN A 173 20.96 10.50 4.11
CA GLN A 173 21.07 9.72 2.87
C GLN A 173 20.41 10.43 1.69
N TYR A 174 19.22 11.01 1.90
CA TYR A 174 18.39 11.57 0.83
C TYR A 174 18.73 13.02 0.42
N ILE A 175 19.39 13.81 1.27
CA ILE A 175 19.80 15.19 0.93
C ILE A 175 21.19 15.23 0.28
N SER A 176 21.82 14.09 0.02
CA SER A 176 23.11 14.05 -0.68
C SER A 176 23.02 14.64 -2.11
N PRO A 177 24.06 15.32 -2.63
CA PRO A 177 24.07 15.83 -4.01
C PRO A 177 23.75 14.76 -5.05
N LYS A 178 24.20 13.52 -4.82
CA LYS A 178 23.89 12.35 -5.66
C LYS A 178 22.38 12.05 -5.68
N ALA A 179 21.73 12.02 -4.52
CA ALA A 179 20.30 11.78 -4.43
C ALA A 179 19.49 12.89 -5.10
N LEU A 180 19.85 14.16 -4.87
CA LEU A 180 19.22 15.32 -5.53
C LEU A 180 19.35 15.23 -7.05
N TYR A 181 20.53 14.88 -7.55
CA TYR A 181 20.79 14.70 -8.98
C TYR A 181 19.94 13.55 -9.55
N GLN A 182 19.87 12.41 -8.87
CA GLN A 182 19.03 11.28 -9.27
C GLN A 182 17.53 11.62 -9.27
N ASN A 183 17.07 12.36 -8.26
CA ASN A 183 15.70 12.86 -8.21
C ASN A 183 15.39 13.75 -9.42
N LEU A 184 16.29 14.66 -9.80
CA LEU A 184 16.12 15.50 -10.97
C LEU A 184 16.08 14.70 -12.29
N LEU A 185 17.00 13.75 -12.48
CA LEU A 185 17.04 12.91 -13.67
C LEU A 185 15.78 12.05 -13.82
N ASN A 186 15.29 11.51 -12.71
CA ASN A 186 14.15 10.59 -12.70
C ASN A 186 12.79 11.29 -12.62
N LEU A 187 12.74 12.63 -12.56
CA LEU A 187 11.50 13.40 -12.40
C LEU A 187 10.44 12.96 -13.41
N PHE A 188 10.78 12.91 -14.70
CA PHE A 188 9.80 12.60 -15.74
C PHE A 188 9.34 11.14 -15.72
N GLN A 189 10.18 10.22 -15.27
CA GLN A 189 9.85 8.81 -15.09
C GLN A 189 8.97 8.56 -13.85
N ARG A 190 8.83 9.55 -12.97
CA ARG A 190 8.04 9.50 -11.73
C ARG A 190 6.72 10.27 -11.84
N ILE A 191 6.38 10.79 -13.02
CA ILE A 191 5.09 11.45 -13.26
C ILE A 191 4.01 10.42 -13.60
N GLY A 192 4.30 9.49 -14.50
CA GLY A 192 3.32 8.57 -15.06
C GLY A 192 3.95 7.22 -15.35
N ILE A 193 3.78 6.73 -16.57
CA ILE A 193 4.31 5.43 -17.00
C ILE A 193 5.82 5.55 -17.25
N LYS A 194 6.64 4.78 -16.51
CA LYS A 194 8.10 4.92 -16.53
C LYS A 194 8.74 4.54 -17.86
N THR A 195 8.16 3.58 -18.60
CA THR A 195 8.67 3.13 -19.90
C THR A 195 8.10 3.91 -21.09
N ASP A 196 7.13 4.79 -20.90
CA ASP A 196 6.48 5.50 -22.00
C ASP A 196 7.28 6.74 -22.43
N GLN A 197 8.15 6.56 -23.42
CA GLN A 197 8.97 7.66 -23.95
C GLN A 197 8.13 8.76 -24.61
N SER A 198 6.97 8.43 -25.20
CA SER A 198 6.08 9.41 -25.82
C SER A 198 5.44 10.31 -24.77
N LEU A 199 4.95 9.74 -23.68
CA LEU A 199 4.37 10.49 -22.57
C LEU A 199 5.43 11.31 -21.83
N ILE A 200 6.61 10.73 -21.59
CA ILE A 200 7.77 11.44 -21.01
C ILE A 200 8.17 12.64 -21.89
N PHE A 201 8.15 12.49 -23.22
CA PHE A 201 8.43 13.58 -24.15
C PHE A 201 7.38 14.70 -24.05
N ILE A 202 6.09 14.35 -24.03
CA ILE A 202 4.99 15.33 -23.84
C ILE A 202 5.18 16.09 -22.52
N PHE A 203 5.53 15.39 -21.43
CA PHE A 203 5.81 16.03 -20.16
C PHE A 203 6.99 17.01 -20.28
N LYS A 204 8.14 16.57 -20.80
CA LYS A 204 9.30 17.45 -21.04
C LYS A 204 8.91 18.71 -21.82
N LEU A 205 8.09 18.58 -22.86
CA LEU A 205 7.61 19.70 -23.65
C LEU A 205 6.77 20.68 -22.82
N ILE A 206 5.80 20.20 -22.04
CA ILE A 206 4.99 21.05 -21.14
C ILE A 206 5.87 21.80 -20.14
N PHE A 207 6.84 21.10 -19.53
CA PHE A 207 7.78 21.69 -18.58
C PHE A 207 8.62 22.80 -19.24
N ILE A 208 9.25 22.49 -20.37
CA ILE A 208 10.05 23.44 -21.15
C ILE A 208 9.22 24.67 -21.52
N LEU A 209 8.03 24.46 -22.08
CA LEU A 209 7.12 25.56 -22.47
C LEU A 209 6.72 26.41 -21.26
N ALA A 210 6.42 25.79 -20.11
CA ALA A 210 6.04 26.53 -18.89
C ALA A 210 7.21 27.41 -18.40
N ILE A 211 8.43 26.88 -18.39
CA ILE A 211 9.63 27.63 -17.99
C ILE A 211 9.92 28.77 -18.97
N PHE A 212 10.07 28.48 -20.27
CA PHE A 212 10.44 29.49 -21.26
C PHE A 212 9.38 30.58 -21.42
N SER A 213 8.09 30.23 -21.38
CA SER A 213 7.02 31.24 -21.43
C SER A 213 6.99 32.11 -20.17
N THR A 214 7.31 31.56 -19.00
CA THR A 214 7.44 32.33 -17.76
C THR A 214 8.64 33.26 -17.83
N LEU A 215 9.80 32.78 -18.28
CA LEU A 215 11.01 33.59 -18.47
C LEU A 215 10.78 34.72 -19.48
N ALA A 216 10.07 34.46 -20.57
CA ALA A 216 9.69 35.49 -21.54
C ALA A 216 8.83 36.59 -20.90
N LYS A 217 7.83 36.22 -20.07
CA LYS A 217 7.03 37.20 -19.32
C LYS A 217 7.85 37.96 -18.28
N VAL A 218 8.78 37.31 -17.58
CA VAL A 218 9.70 37.95 -16.63
C VAL A 218 10.62 38.94 -17.37
N ARG A 219 11.15 38.57 -18.54
CA ARG A 219 11.95 39.47 -19.37
C ARG A 219 11.14 40.70 -19.81
N GLN A 220 9.87 40.52 -20.16
CA GLN A 220 8.99 41.62 -20.61
C GLN A 220 8.49 42.51 -19.48
N LYS A 221 8.21 41.96 -18.29
CA LYS A 221 7.51 42.66 -17.19
C LYS A 221 8.32 42.83 -15.92
N GLY A 222 9.56 42.34 -15.90
CA GLY A 222 10.45 42.31 -14.74
C GLY A 222 10.19 41.13 -13.79
N VAL A 223 11.18 40.81 -12.96
CA VAL A 223 11.12 39.72 -11.96
C VAL A 223 10.01 39.95 -10.93
N GLY A 224 9.68 41.21 -10.61
CA GLY A 224 8.57 41.53 -9.73
C GLY A 224 7.22 40.98 -10.21
N TYR A 225 7.07 40.61 -11.48
CA TYR A 225 5.84 40.06 -12.04
C TYR A 225 5.44 38.72 -11.42
N ILE A 226 6.41 37.82 -11.15
CA ILE A 226 6.10 36.50 -10.55
C ILE A 226 5.62 36.62 -9.10
N PHE A 227 5.91 37.73 -8.43
CA PHE A 227 5.47 38.02 -7.07
C PHE A 227 4.12 38.75 -6.99
N LYS A 228 3.45 38.98 -8.14
CA LYS A 228 2.15 39.65 -8.20
C LYS A 228 1.00 38.66 -8.38
N ASN A 229 -0.13 38.94 -7.71
CA ASN A 229 -1.43 38.29 -7.91
C ASN A 229 -1.35 36.74 -7.92
N ASN A 230 -1.96 36.12 -8.93
CA ASN A 230 -2.10 34.68 -9.09
C ASN A 230 -0.76 33.97 -9.40
N TYR A 231 0.21 34.66 -10.01
CA TYR A 231 1.56 34.10 -10.23
C TYR A 231 2.28 33.80 -8.92
N ARG A 232 2.06 34.65 -7.91
CA ARG A 232 2.66 34.47 -6.60
C ARG A 232 2.20 33.17 -5.97
N ILE A 233 0.88 32.96 -5.90
CA ILE A 233 0.27 31.78 -5.27
C ILE A 233 0.75 30.50 -5.96
N ILE A 234 0.67 30.44 -7.29
CA ILE A 234 1.12 29.24 -8.02
C ILE A 234 2.63 29.01 -7.85
N SER A 235 3.44 30.08 -7.79
CA SER A 235 4.89 29.96 -7.58
C SER A 235 5.22 29.41 -6.19
N PHE A 236 4.49 29.83 -5.13
CA PHE A 236 4.66 29.27 -3.79
C PHE A 236 4.37 27.76 -3.76
N PHE A 237 3.25 27.33 -4.35
CA PHE A 237 2.92 25.91 -4.46
C PHE A 237 3.92 25.13 -5.31
N LEU A 238 4.36 25.68 -6.43
CA LEU A 238 5.35 25.06 -7.30
C LEU A 238 6.69 24.86 -6.59
N ILE A 239 7.19 25.92 -5.92
CA ILE A 239 8.44 25.87 -5.17
C ILE A 239 8.31 24.90 -4.00
N ALA A 240 7.22 24.96 -3.23
CA ALA A 240 7.00 24.02 -2.13
C ALA A 240 6.97 22.57 -2.65
N ALA A 241 6.24 22.29 -3.73
CA ALA A 241 6.17 20.94 -4.30
C ALA A 241 7.54 20.48 -4.82
N LEU A 242 8.35 21.39 -5.37
CA LEU A 242 9.71 21.09 -5.82
C LEU A 242 10.63 20.80 -4.63
N LEU A 243 10.52 21.57 -3.56
CA LEU A 243 11.29 21.35 -2.33
C LEU A 243 10.92 20.01 -1.69
N PHE A 244 9.63 19.66 -1.63
CA PHE A 244 9.21 18.35 -1.15
C PHE A 244 9.70 17.23 -2.07
N TYR A 245 9.61 17.39 -3.39
CA TYR A 245 10.13 16.39 -4.32
C TYR A 245 11.66 16.18 -4.19
N LEU A 246 12.43 17.25 -3.98
CA LEU A 246 13.88 17.18 -3.93
C LEU A 246 14.42 16.77 -2.56
N PHE A 247 13.88 17.34 -1.49
CA PHE A 247 14.47 17.27 -0.15
C PHE A 247 13.68 16.42 0.84
N PHE A 248 12.42 16.09 0.56
CA PHE A 248 11.70 15.15 1.43
C PHE A 248 12.34 13.76 1.29
N PRO A 249 12.52 13.00 2.39
CA PRO A 249 13.12 11.68 2.31
C PRO A 249 12.23 10.77 1.46
N GLY A 250 12.82 9.87 0.67
CA GLY A 250 12.07 8.90 -0.14
C GLY A 250 11.50 7.75 0.68
N THR A 251 12.08 7.47 1.84
CA THR A 251 11.59 6.49 2.80
C THR A 251 11.52 7.12 4.19
N TYR A 252 10.47 6.80 4.94
CA TYR A 252 10.36 7.12 6.36
C TYR A 252 9.70 5.95 7.06
N THR A 253 10.41 5.35 8.02
CA THR A 253 9.98 4.12 8.71
C THR A 253 9.60 3.02 7.70
N GLU A 254 8.34 2.61 7.62
CA GLU A 254 7.83 1.63 6.67
C GLU A 254 7.26 2.26 5.38
N ALA A 255 7.15 3.58 5.32
CA ALA A 255 6.58 4.28 4.17
C ALA A 255 7.66 4.52 3.11
N VAL A 256 7.38 4.07 1.89
CA VAL A 256 8.27 4.19 0.73
C VAL A 256 7.72 5.17 -0.31
N PHE A 257 8.63 5.65 -1.16
CA PHE A 257 8.37 6.56 -2.28
C PHE A 257 7.74 7.90 -1.90
N LEU A 258 8.15 8.50 -0.78
CA LEU A 258 7.48 9.67 -0.22
C LEU A 258 7.68 10.93 -1.05
N ASN A 259 8.89 11.18 -1.57
CA ASN A 259 9.17 12.37 -2.35
C ASN A 259 8.70 12.24 -3.81
N GLU A 260 8.79 11.03 -4.38
CA GLU A 260 8.31 10.71 -5.73
C GLU A 260 6.84 11.02 -5.92
N ARG A 261 6.06 10.86 -4.85
CA ARG A 261 4.63 11.16 -4.84
C ARG A 261 4.34 12.57 -5.35
N PHE A 262 5.20 13.56 -5.14
CA PHE A 262 4.96 14.95 -5.55
C PHE A 262 5.18 15.25 -7.04
N ALA A 263 5.77 14.34 -7.82
CA ALA A 263 6.05 14.58 -9.24
C ALA A 263 4.77 14.85 -10.08
N PRO A 264 3.65 14.11 -9.94
CA PRO A 264 2.40 14.44 -10.63
C PRO A 264 1.83 15.81 -10.24
N LEU A 265 1.90 16.19 -8.94
CA LEU A 265 1.41 17.49 -8.48
C LEU A 265 2.23 18.64 -9.08
N LEU A 266 3.56 18.51 -9.11
CA LEU A 266 4.44 19.47 -9.79
C LEU A 266 3.99 19.73 -11.23
N PHE A 267 3.65 18.66 -11.95
CA PHE A 267 3.23 18.75 -13.34
C PHE A 267 1.87 19.42 -13.52
N LEU A 268 0.90 19.15 -12.64
CA LEU A 268 -0.36 19.88 -12.62
C LEU A 268 -0.15 21.38 -12.41
N LEU A 269 0.77 21.75 -11.52
CA LEU A 269 1.11 23.15 -11.26
C LEU A 269 1.84 23.80 -12.45
N PHE A 270 2.68 23.06 -13.18
CA PHE A 270 3.27 23.54 -14.44
C PHE A 270 2.21 23.76 -15.53
N ILE A 271 1.21 22.87 -15.65
CA ILE A 271 0.09 23.07 -16.58
C ILE A 271 -0.71 24.31 -16.19
N ALA A 272 -0.98 24.52 -14.90
CA ALA A 272 -1.67 25.72 -14.41
C ALA A 272 -0.85 26.99 -14.71
N LEU A 273 0.47 26.97 -14.51
CA LEU A 273 1.37 28.08 -14.87
C LEU A 273 1.37 28.35 -16.38
N LEU A 274 1.39 27.30 -17.20
CA LEU A 274 1.32 27.41 -18.65
C LEU A 274 -0.01 28.04 -19.10
N SER A 275 -1.12 27.65 -18.47
CA SER A 275 -2.45 28.22 -18.76
C SER A 275 -2.52 29.73 -18.47
N LEU A 276 -1.82 30.21 -17.44
CA LEU A 276 -1.67 31.63 -17.13
C LEU A 276 -0.81 32.35 -18.16
N ASN A 277 0.24 31.68 -18.63
CA ASN A 277 1.13 32.22 -19.65
C ASN A 277 0.40 32.45 -20.98
N PHE A 278 -0.48 31.53 -21.34
CA PHE A 278 -1.26 31.52 -22.58
C PHE A 278 -2.76 31.82 -22.36
N SER A 279 -3.11 32.70 -21.42
CA SER A 279 -4.51 33.00 -21.06
C SER A 279 -5.37 33.52 -22.21
N ARG A 280 -4.77 34.11 -23.25
CA ARG A 280 -5.46 34.65 -24.44
C ARG A 280 -5.50 33.68 -25.63
N LEU A 281 -4.91 32.50 -25.51
CA LEU A 281 -4.83 31.53 -26.61
C LEU A 281 -6.19 30.85 -26.80
N ASN A 282 -7.05 31.37 -27.66
CA ASN A 282 -8.33 30.73 -27.98
C ASN A 282 -8.39 30.34 -29.45
N ASN A 283 -7.76 29.22 -29.81
CA ASN A 283 -7.72 28.69 -31.17
C ASN A 283 -8.32 27.28 -31.20
N GLN A 284 -9.21 27.00 -32.15
CA GLN A 284 -9.79 25.67 -32.36
C GLN A 284 -8.73 24.60 -32.68
N ILE A 285 -7.67 24.97 -33.41
CA ILE A 285 -6.55 24.06 -33.71
C ILE A 285 -5.88 23.61 -32.42
N PHE A 286 -5.69 24.52 -31.45
CA PHE A 286 -5.09 24.18 -30.17
C PHE A 286 -5.95 23.18 -29.38
N LYS A 287 -7.28 23.39 -29.34
CA LYS A 287 -8.21 22.42 -28.73
C LYS A 287 -8.13 21.05 -29.40
N PHE A 288 -8.08 21.01 -30.74
CA PHE A 288 -7.95 19.77 -31.49
C PHE A 288 -6.66 19.04 -31.14
N ILE A 289 -5.52 19.76 -31.08
CA ILE A 289 -4.24 19.19 -30.63
C ILE A 289 -4.34 18.59 -29.22
N LEU A 290 -4.97 19.29 -28.28
CA LEU A 290 -5.17 18.77 -26.92
C LEU A 290 -6.00 17.49 -26.92
N ILE A 291 -7.12 17.47 -27.65
CA ILE A 291 -7.98 16.28 -27.77
C ILE A 291 -7.22 15.12 -28.40
N CYS A 292 -6.44 15.36 -29.45
CA CYS A 292 -5.61 14.34 -30.08
C CYS A 292 -4.58 13.76 -29.11
N ILE A 293 -3.87 14.61 -28.36
CA ILE A 293 -2.90 14.19 -27.34
C ILE A 293 -3.57 13.31 -26.28
N ILE A 294 -4.73 13.72 -25.76
CA ILE A 294 -5.45 12.99 -24.72
C ILE A 294 -6.00 11.67 -25.25
N THR A 295 -6.56 11.68 -26.45
CA THR A 295 -7.10 10.49 -27.11
C THR A 295 -5.98 9.48 -27.35
N PHE A 296 -4.83 9.93 -27.87
CA PHE A 296 -3.65 9.11 -28.08
C PHE A 296 -3.17 8.48 -26.76
N THR A 297 -3.02 9.28 -25.70
CA THR A 297 -2.62 8.77 -24.38
C THR A 297 -3.65 7.80 -23.80
N GLY A 298 -4.95 8.09 -23.94
CA GLY A 298 -6.03 7.22 -23.49
C GLY A 298 -6.02 5.86 -24.20
N ILE A 299 -5.86 5.85 -25.51
CA ILE A 299 -5.70 4.61 -26.30
C ILE A 299 -4.46 3.85 -25.84
N ASN A 300 -3.32 4.53 -25.70
CA ASN A 300 -2.06 3.91 -25.28
C ASN A 300 -2.19 3.23 -23.90
N ILE A 301 -2.75 3.92 -22.92
CA ILE A 301 -3.00 3.37 -21.57
C ILE A 301 -3.96 2.18 -21.65
N THR A 302 -5.03 2.30 -22.44
CA THR A 302 -6.02 1.21 -22.63
C THR A 302 -5.37 -0.05 -23.19
N LEU A 303 -4.53 0.08 -24.22
CA LEU A 303 -3.81 -1.05 -24.81
C LEU A 303 -2.87 -1.73 -23.81
N ARG A 304 -2.19 -0.96 -22.95
CA ARG A 304 -1.35 -1.50 -21.87
C ARG A 304 -2.17 -2.29 -20.86
N PHE A 305 -3.33 -1.80 -20.46
CA PHE A 305 -4.23 -2.52 -19.58
C PHE A 305 -4.81 -3.79 -20.22
N ILE A 306 -5.15 -3.76 -21.51
CA ILE A 306 -5.58 -4.97 -22.24
C ILE A 306 -4.46 -6.01 -22.26
N GLY A 307 -3.21 -5.58 -22.50
CA GLY A 307 -2.05 -6.47 -22.45
C GLY A 307 -1.86 -7.09 -21.07
N PHE A 308 -1.91 -6.27 -20.01
CA PHE A 308 -1.79 -6.76 -18.63
C PHE A 308 -2.95 -7.67 -18.20
N ASP A 309 -4.18 -7.35 -18.59
CA ASP A 309 -5.35 -8.20 -18.33
C ASP A 309 -5.21 -9.54 -19.04
N THR A 310 -4.72 -9.56 -20.28
CA THR A 310 -4.43 -10.80 -21.02
C THR A 310 -3.41 -11.67 -20.28
N ASP A 311 -2.34 -11.07 -19.75
CA ASP A 311 -1.31 -11.79 -18.98
C ASP A 311 -1.81 -12.36 -17.65
N THR A 312 -2.86 -11.77 -17.07
CA THR A 312 -3.34 -12.09 -15.71
C THR A 312 -4.72 -12.73 -15.68
N LYS A 313 -5.42 -12.82 -16.83
CA LYS A 313 -6.80 -13.32 -16.96
C LYS A 313 -7.01 -14.69 -16.31
N GLU A 314 -6.04 -15.59 -16.47
CA GLU A 314 -6.14 -16.96 -15.97
C GLU A 314 -6.04 -17.05 -14.44
N LEU A 315 -5.46 -16.06 -13.76
CA LEU A 315 -5.23 -16.09 -12.31
C LEU A 315 -6.52 -16.28 -11.52
N LYS A 316 -7.61 -15.64 -11.94
CA LYS A 316 -8.92 -15.81 -11.29
C LYS A 316 -9.39 -17.26 -11.36
N THR A 317 -9.19 -17.92 -12.49
CA THR A 317 -9.56 -19.34 -12.66
C THR A 317 -8.62 -20.27 -11.88
N MET A 318 -7.33 -19.93 -11.81
CA MET A 318 -6.35 -20.68 -11.04
C MET A 318 -6.64 -20.59 -9.53
N PHE A 319 -6.95 -19.39 -9.02
CA PHE A 319 -7.35 -19.21 -7.62
C PHE A 319 -8.65 -19.94 -7.28
N ALA A 320 -9.58 -20.11 -8.23
CA ALA A 320 -10.81 -20.84 -8.00
C ALA A 320 -10.59 -22.32 -7.64
N LYS A 321 -9.44 -22.90 -7.99
CA LYS A 321 -9.07 -24.28 -7.66
C LYS A 321 -8.45 -24.46 -6.27
N LEU A 322 -8.03 -23.37 -5.64
CA LEU A 322 -7.41 -23.39 -4.32
C LEU A 322 -8.46 -23.59 -3.23
N ASN A 323 -8.10 -24.18 -2.10
CA ASN A 323 -9.03 -24.30 -0.97
C ASN A 323 -9.42 -22.94 -0.40
N GLU A 324 -10.58 -22.86 0.24
CA GLU A 324 -10.93 -21.68 1.03
C GLU A 324 -10.07 -21.61 2.29
N LYS A 325 -9.78 -20.38 2.77
CA LYS A 325 -9.02 -20.14 4.02
C LYS A 325 -7.59 -20.72 4.04
N GLY A 326 -7.05 -21.16 2.91
CA GLY A 326 -5.66 -21.60 2.83
C GLY A 326 -4.68 -20.42 2.95
N LYS A 327 -3.38 -20.71 3.01
CA LYS A 327 -2.28 -19.76 3.15
C LYS A 327 -1.46 -19.69 1.87
N LEU A 328 -1.44 -18.54 1.21
CA LEU A 328 -0.76 -18.33 -0.07
C LEU A 328 0.36 -17.30 0.04
N VAL A 329 1.47 -17.56 -0.65
CA VAL A 329 2.56 -16.59 -0.87
C VAL A 329 2.83 -16.43 -2.37
N GLY A 330 3.15 -15.20 -2.79
CA GLY A 330 3.64 -14.92 -4.14
C GLY A 330 5.16 -14.94 -4.23
N LEU A 331 5.70 -15.62 -5.25
CA LEU A 331 7.12 -15.66 -5.58
C LEU A 331 7.31 -15.18 -7.03
N PHE A 332 7.91 -14.01 -7.20
CA PHE A 332 8.04 -13.35 -8.50
C PHE A 332 9.51 -13.32 -8.93
N TYR A 333 9.91 -14.30 -9.75
CA TYR A 333 11.23 -14.33 -10.39
C TYR A 333 11.28 -13.43 -11.63
N GLU A 334 10.12 -13.13 -12.21
CA GLU A 334 9.92 -12.11 -13.23
C GLU A 334 9.16 -10.91 -12.63
N LYS A 335 9.81 -9.74 -12.61
CA LYS A 335 9.31 -8.52 -11.93
C LYS A 335 8.06 -7.90 -12.56
N HIS A 336 7.94 -8.03 -13.88
CA HIS A 336 6.90 -7.38 -14.67
C HIS A 336 6.64 -8.19 -15.94
N SER A 337 5.49 -7.94 -16.56
CA SER A 337 5.12 -8.51 -17.86
C SER A 337 6.21 -8.36 -18.91
N LYS A 338 6.28 -9.33 -19.83
CA LYS A 338 7.03 -9.23 -21.07
C LYS A 338 6.04 -9.30 -22.24
N PRO A 339 5.83 -8.20 -22.99
CA PRO A 339 6.52 -6.91 -22.93
C PRO A 339 6.20 -6.07 -21.68
N ASP A 340 7.12 -5.16 -21.29
CA ASP A 340 6.93 -4.29 -20.13
C ASP A 340 5.88 -3.19 -20.42
N TYR A 341 4.70 -3.36 -19.85
CA TYR A 341 3.59 -2.43 -20.03
C TYR A 341 3.70 -1.13 -19.24
N PHE A 342 4.47 -1.07 -18.14
CA PHE A 342 4.40 0.10 -17.24
C PHE A 342 5.75 0.63 -16.72
N GLY A 343 6.83 -0.16 -16.77
CA GLY A 343 8.14 0.21 -16.23
C GLY A 343 8.34 -0.05 -14.74
N TYR A 344 7.41 -0.80 -14.14
CA TYR A 344 7.28 -1.00 -12.70
C TYR A 344 6.86 -2.44 -12.38
N ASP A 345 6.99 -2.83 -11.12
CA ASP A 345 6.72 -4.19 -10.65
C ASP A 345 5.20 -4.42 -10.50
N THR A 346 4.56 -4.94 -11.55
CA THR A 346 3.10 -5.03 -11.66
C THR A 346 2.49 -6.22 -10.92
N TYR A 347 3.29 -7.23 -10.60
CA TYR A 347 2.80 -8.49 -10.05
C TYR A 347 2.81 -8.57 -8.52
N ILE A 348 3.51 -7.64 -7.87
CA ILE A 348 3.87 -7.69 -6.44
C ILE A 348 2.67 -7.94 -5.49
N HIS A 349 1.49 -7.40 -5.81
CA HIS A 349 0.28 -7.52 -4.99
C HIS A 349 -0.79 -8.46 -5.57
N LEU A 350 -0.53 -9.16 -6.68
CA LEU A 350 -1.46 -10.16 -7.22
C LEU A 350 -1.87 -11.26 -6.23
N PRO A 351 -1.02 -11.73 -5.30
CA PRO A 351 -1.40 -12.71 -4.28
C PRO A 351 -2.54 -12.22 -3.39
N CYS A 352 -2.70 -10.90 -3.22
CA CYS A 352 -3.75 -10.31 -2.39
C CYS A 352 -5.17 -10.46 -2.97
N TYR A 353 -5.31 -10.95 -4.22
CA TYR A 353 -6.61 -11.34 -4.76
C TYR A 353 -7.12 -12.67 -4.18
N TYR A 354 -6.25 -13.52 -3.64
CA TYR A 354 -6.66 -14.80 -3.06
C TYR A 354 -7.58 -14.64 -1.83
N PRO A 355 -7.28 -13.74 -0.85
CA PRO A 355 -8.25 -13.38 0.19
C PRO A 355 -9.62 -12.90 -0.33
N ILE A 356 -9.64 -12.18 -1.45
CA ILE A 356 -10.88 -11.67 -2.06
C ILE A 356 -11.70 -12.81 -2.65
N TYR A 357 -11.07 -13.74 -3.37
CA TYR A 357 -11.77 -14.80 -4.10
C TYR A 357 -12.06 -16.06 -3.28
N ARG A 358 -11.23 -16.38 -2.28
CA ARG A 358 -11.28 -17.65 -1.55
C ARG A 358 -11.24 -17.48 -0.03
N GLN A 359 -11.35 -16.25 0.49
CA GLN A 359 -11.27 -15.95 1.92
C GLN A 359 -9.98 -16.51 2.57
N GLY A 360 -8.93 -16.66 1.76
CA GLY A 360 -7.62 -17.15 2.17
C GLY A 360 -6.77 -16.09 2.85
N PHE A 361 -5.59 -16.51 3.29
CA PHE A 361 -4.55 -15.63 3.83
C PHE A 361 -3.45 -15.46 2.79
N CYS A 362 -2.94 -14.24 2.68
CA CYS A 362 -1.79 -13.89 1.84
C CYS A 362 -0.60 -13.50 2.74
N GLY A 363 0.63 -13.91 2.36
CA GLY A 363 1.85 -13.60 3.13
C GLY A 363 2.14 -12.09 3.29
N PHE A 364 1.55 -11.24 2.45
CA PHE A 364 1.57 -9.79 2.59
C PHE A 364 0.17 -9.23 2.85
N SER A 365 0.08 -8.28 3.80
CA SER A 365 -1.12 -7.47 4.05
C SER A 365 -0.76 -6.06 4.50
N PHE A 366 -1.45 -5.07 3.93
CA PHE A 366 -1.32 -3.67 4.36
C PHE A 366 -1.76 -3.44 5.82
N ALA A 367 -2.56 -4.33 6.40
CA ALA A 367 -2.99 -4.23 7.80
C ALA A 367 -1.85 -4.46 8.80
N TYR A 368 -0.69 -4.96 8.35
CA TYR A 368 0.54 -5.01 9.16
C TYR A 368 1.27 -3.68 9.28
N ILE A 369 1.05 -2.78 8.32
CA ILE A 369 1.79 -1.53 8.27
C ILE A 369 1.31 -0.68 9.44
N ARG A 370 2.25 -0.16 10.22
CA ARG A 370 1.96 0.61 11.44
C ARG A 370 0.99 1.76 11.23
N TYR A 371 1.04 2.39 10.06
CA TYR A 371 0.21 3.55 9.71
C TYR A 371 -1.08 3.20 8.97
N SER A 372 -1.37 1.91 8.82
CA SER A 372 -2.65 1.43 8.34
C SER A 372 -3.75 1.87 9.31
N PRO A 373 -4.87 2.42 8.80
CA PRO A 373 -6.02 2.75 9.65
C PRO A 373 -6.85 1.50 9.99
N ILE A 374 -6.48 0.33 9.45
CA ILE A 374 -7.10 -0.95 9.74
C ILE A 374 -6.07 -1.90 10.35
N VAL A 375 -6.52 -2.68 11.33
CA VAL A 375 -5.75 -3.71 12.02
C VAL A 375 -6.59 -4.98 12.11
N TYR A 376 -5.94 -6.13 12.21
CA TYR A 376 -6.66 -7.37 12.49
C TYR A 376 -7.11 -7.42 13.95
N ASN A 377 -8.32 -7.92 14.18
CA ASN A 377 -8.83 -8.16 15.53
C ASN A 377 -8.10 -9.34 16.19
N GLU A 378 -7.76 -10.35 15.39
CA GLU A 378 -7.02 -11.53 15.81
C GLU A 378 -5.60 -11.50 15.24
N PRO A 379 -4.61 -12.16 15.87
CA PRO A 379 -3.28 -12.30 15.31
C PRO A 379 -3.34 -12.94 13.91
N TYR A 380 -2.78 -12.28 12.90
CA TYR A 380 -2.80 -12.81 11.54
C TYR A 380 -1.94 -14.09 11.46
N PRO A 381 -2.40 -15.15 10.78
CA PRO A 381 -1.82 -16.49 10.90
C PRO A 381 -0.54 -16.71 10.08
N LEU A 382 0.03 -15.65 9.51
CA LEU A 382 1.25 -15.68 8.70
C LEU A 382 2.26 -14.65 9.24
N PRO A 383 3.57 -14.90 9.09
CA PRO A 383 4.57 -13.86 9.25
C PRO A 383 4.49 -12.88 8.08
N ARG A 384 4.86 -11.62 8.32
CA ARG A 384 4.99 -10.63 7.25
C ARG A 384 6.14 -11.03 6.32
N ILE A 385 5.83 -11.18 5.03
CA ILE A 385 6.84 -11.28 3.97
C ILE A 385 7.09 -9.89 3.38
N ASP A 386 8.36 -9.58 3.11
CA ASP A 386 8.74 -8.41 2.34
C ASP A 386 8.55 -8.70 0.84
N GLU A 387 7.46 -8.18 0.30
CA GLU A 387 7.04 -8.30 -1.09
C GLU A 387 8.08 -7.75 -2.08
N TRP A 388 8.92 -6.79 -1.66
CA TRP A 388 9.97 -6.17 -2.46
C TRP A 388 11.25 -7.01 -2.53
N THR A 389 11.33 -8.12 -1.80
CA THR A 389 12.51 -8.99 -1.81
C THR A 389 12.27 -10.32 -2.50
N THR A 390 11.06 -10.56 -3.01
CA THR A 390 10.69 -11.80 -3.69
C THR A 390 11.54 -12.09 -4.92
N TRP A 391 12.04 -11.05 -5.60
CA TRP A 391 13.04 -11.17 -6.67
C TRP A 391 14.50 -11.17 -6.18
N ASN A 392 14.76 -10.94 -4.90
CA ASN A 392 16.08 -10.77 -4.30
C ASN A 392 16.50 -11.95 -3.40
N SER A 393 15.95 -13.14 -3.64
CA SER A 393 16.58 -14.42 -3.25
C SER A 393 16.22 -14.99 -1.88
N ILE A 394 14.98 -14.94 -1.40
CA ILE A 394 14.63 -15.72 -0.20
C ILE A 394 13.28 -16.39 -0.40
N PHE A 395 13.31 -17.66 -0.83
CA PHE A 395 12.22 -18.57 -0.53
C PHE A 395 11.95 -18.47 0.98
N PRO A 396 10.69 -18.27 1.43
CA PRO A 396 10.42 -17.98 2.85
C PRO A 396 11.09 -19.04 3.75
N LYS A 397 11.81 -18.61 4.79
CA LYS A 397 12.51 -19.56 5.69
C LYS A 397 11.54 -20.59 6.26
N ASP A 398 10.35 -20.13 6.64
CA ASP A 398 9.25 -20.95 7.14
C ASP A 398 8.27 -21.30 6.02
N TRP A 399 8.74 -21.68 4.84
CA TRP A 399 7.86 -21.94 3.69
C TRP A 399 6.83 -23.04 3.94
N THR A 400 7.12 -23.97 4.85
CA THR A 400 6.23 -25.07 5.21
C THR A 400 4.90 -24.61 5.81
N ILE A 401 4.79 -23.36 6.23
CA ILE A 401 3.54 -22.80 6.78
C ILE A 401 2.52 -22.43 5.70
N TYR A 402 2.96 -22.32 4.44
CA TYR A 402 2.12 -21.97 3.30
C TYR A 402 1.55 -23.22 2.67
N ASP A 403 0.26 -23.16 2.34
CA ASP A 403 -0.45 -24.20 1.61
C ASP A 403 -0.15 -24.08 0.10
N TYR A 404 -0.01 -22.84 -0.38
CA TYR A 404 0.10 -22.52 -1.81
C TYR A 404 1.21 -21.51 -2.12
N PHE A 405 1.87 -21.71 -3.26
CA PHE A 405 2.83 -20.78 -3.83
C PHE A 405 2.37 -20.33 -5.21
N LEU A 406 2.07 -19.04 -5.37
CA LEU A 406 1.85 -18.43 -6.68
C LEU A 406 3.18 -17.98 -7.24
N VAL A 407 3.60 -18.57 -8.35
CA VAL A 407 4.92 -18.33 -8.93
C VAL A 407 4.79 -17.71 -10.32
N ARG A 408 5.67 -16.74 -10.60
CA ARG A 408 5.85 -16.16 -11.93
C ARG A 408 7.31 -16.19 -12.35
N GLY A 409 7.55 -16.69 -13.56
CA GLY A 409 8.90 -16.86 -14.10
C GLY A 409 9.57 -18.12 -13.59
N GLU A 410 10.80 -18.37 -14.06
CA GLU A 410 11.53 -19.58 -13.71
C GLU A 410 12.13 -19.50 -12.31
N PRO A 411 11.96 -20.55 -11.48
CA PRO A 411 12.69 -20.70 -10.24
C PRO A 411 14.19 -20.61 -10.45
N ARG A 412 14.89 -20.21 -9.39
CA ARG A 412 16.35 -20.24 -9.38
C ARG A 412 16.85 -21.63 -9.06
N LEU A 413 18.06 -21.94 -9.52
CA LEU A 413 18.77 -23.19 -9.21
C LEU A 413 18.73 -23.54 -7.71
N GLN A 414 18.95 -22.54 -6.84
CA GLN A 414 18.93 -22.72 -5.38
C GLN A 414 17.56 -23.06 -4.78
N ASP A 415 16.47 -22.74 -5.47
CA ASP A 415 15.10 -23.00 -5.01
C ASP A 415 14.51 -24.28 -5.65
N GLU A 416 15.17 -24.85 -6.68
CA GLU A 416 14.69 -26.02 -7.43
C GLU A 416 14.42 -27.23 -6.52
N ASP A 417 15.30 -27.49 -5.56
CA ASP A 417 15.15 -28.62 -4.65
C ASP A 417 13.95 -28.47 -3.72
N ILE A 418 13.49 -27.25 -3.49
CA ILE A 418 12.24 -26.99 -2.76
C ILE A 418 11.05 -27.22 -3.70
N PHE A 419 11.10 -26.68 -4.92
CA PHE A 419 10.02 -26.88 -5.90
C PHE A 419 9.80 -28.34 -6.28
N LYS A 420 10.85 -29.18 -6.29
CA LYS A 420 10.73 -30.65 -6.46
C LYS A 420 9.91 -31.33 -5.36
N LYS A 421 9.78 -30.69 -4.19
CA LYS A 421 8.98 -31.18 -3.05
C LYS A 421 7.54 -30.67 -3.05
N LEU A 422 7.22 -29.72 -3.94
CA LEU A 422 5.89 -29.15 -4.06
C LEU A 422 5.14 -29.82 -5.22
N ASN A 423 3.82 -29.96 -5.08
CA ASN A 423 2.98 -30.48 -6.15
C ASN A 423 2.52 -29.32 -7.07
N LEU A 424 2.78 -29.41 -8.36
CA LEU A 424 2.30 -28.43 -9.34
C LEU A 424 0.80 -28.65 -9.58
N LEU A 425 -0.05 -27.73 -9.12
CA LEU A 425 -1.50 -27.81 -9.31
C LEU A 425 -1.94 -27.32 -10.70
N GLU A 426 -1.35 -26.22 -11.16
CA GLU A 426 -1.71 -25.60 -12.43
C GLU A 426 -0.58 -24.74 -12.99
N GLU A 427 -0.41 -24.79 -14.31
CA GLU A 427 0.47 -23.90 -15.06
C GLU A 427 -0.29 -23.30 -16.24
N LYS A 428 -0.31 -21.97 -16.34
CA LYS A 428 -0.96 -21.23 -17.43
C LYS A 428 -0.24 -19.93 -17.73
N ASN A 429 0.10 -19.70 -19.00
CA ASN A 429 0.70 -18.45 -19.48
C ASN A 429 1.96 -18.01 -18.69
N GLY A 430 2.74 -18.94 -18.13
CA GLY A 430 3.92 -18.64 -17.29
C GLY A 430 3.63 -18.38 -15.81
N TRP A 431 2.36 -18.51 -15.40
CA TRP A 431 1.95 -18.60 -14.00
C TRP A 431 1.93 -20.04 -13.55
N ARG A 432 2.45 -20.32 -12.36
CA ARG A 432 2.40 -21.64 -11.74
C ARG A 432 1.82 -21.53 -10.35
N ILE A 433 0.96 -22.47 -9.98
CA ILE A 433 0.51 -22.65 -8.59
C ILE A 433 1.04 -23.98 -8.12
N TYR A 434 1.79 -23.94 -7.02
CA TYR A 434 2.24 -25.14 -6.32
C TYR A 434 1.46 -25.31 -5.03
N GLU A 435 1.11 -26.55 -4.69
CA GLU A 435 0.57 -26.98 -3.39
C GLU A 435 1.67 -27.64 -2.57
N ASN A 436 1.71 -27.30 -1.29
CA ASN A 436 2.60 -27.92 -0.32
C ASN A 436 2.01 -29.25 0.17
N GLU A 437 2.12 -30.29 -0.67
CA GLU A 437 1.54 -31.61 -0.42
C GLU A 437 2.04 -32.32 0.86
N PRO A 438 3.32 -32.22 1.29
CA PRO A 438 3.78 -32.85 2.52
C PRO A 438 2.99 -32.45 3.76
N VAL A 439 2.52 -31.20 3.80
CA VAL A 439 1.64 -30.67 4.85
C VAL A 439 0.29 -31.37 4.77
N LYS A 440 -0.34 -31.41 3.59
CA LYS A 440 -1.65 -32.05 3.36
C LYS A 440 -1.65 -33.56 3.61
N GLN A 441 -0.60 -34.27 3.19
CA GLN A 441 -0.42 -35.71 3.44
C GLN A 441 -0.18 -35.99 4.92
N ALA A 442 0.71 -35.24 5.59
CA ALA A 442 0.89 -35.35 7.03
C ALA A 442 -0.44 -35.13 7.77
N TRP A 443 -1.28 -34.19 7.32
CA TRP A 443 -2.59 -33.95 7.94
C TRP A 443 -3.63 -35.03 7.63
N ALA A 444 -3.66 -35.56 6.40
CA ALA A 444 -4.53 -36.70 6.08
C ALA A 444 -4.16 -37.93 6.93
N GLU A 445 -2.86 -38.15 7.16
CA GLU A 445 -2.36 -39.15 8.09
C GLU A 445 -2.81 -38.90 9.54
N VAL A 446 -2.75 -37.64 10.04
CA VAL A 446 -3.29 -37.29 11.36
C VAL A 446 -4.76 -37.61 11.48
N GLN A 447 -5.58 -37.16 10.53
CA GLN A 447 -7.02 -37.40 10.59
C GLN A 447 -7.33 -38.89 10.53
N ASN A 448 -6.62 -39.62 9.68
CA ASN A 448 -6.74 -41.07 9.60
C ASN A 448 -6.35 -41.71 10.95
N TRP A 449 -5.24 -41.31 11.55
CA TRP A 449 -4.81 -41.79 12.85
C TRP A 449 -5.80 -41.46 13.98
N LEU A 450 -6.29 -40.21 14.04
CA LEU A 450 -7.29 -39.77 15.03
C LEU A 450 -8.58 -40.58 14.95
N ASN A 451 -8.96 -41.01 13.75
CA ASN A 451 -10.14 -41.86 13.54
C ASN A 451 -9.93 -43.31 14.03
N HIS A 452 -8.68 -43.76 14.22
CA HIS A 452 -8.34 -45.14 14.58
C HIS A 452 -7.80 -45.31 16.02
N ILE A 453 -7.52 -44.21 16.73
CA ILE A 453 -7.13 -44.24 18.14
C ILE A 453 -8.36 -44.12 19.04
N ASP A 454 -8.40 -44.96 20.08
CA ASP A 454 -9.33 -44.79 21.19
C ASP A 454 -8.94 -43.56 22.02
N LEU A 455 -9.62 -42.45 21.78
CA LEU A 455 -9.40 -41.19 22.47
C LEU A 455 -10.27 -41.04 23.73
N SER A 456 -10.97 -42.09 24.19
CA SER A 456 -11.90 -42.00 25.33
C SER A 456 -11.24 -41.63 26.66
N GLY A 457 -9.95 -41.92 26.83
CA GLY A 457 -9.16 -41.58 28.02
C GLY A 457 -8.55 -40.17 28.01
N TYR A 458 -8.72 -39.40 26.92
CA TYR A 458 -8.05 -38.12 26.72
C TYR A 458 -9.03 -36.95 26.88
N ASN A 459 -8.57 -35.85 27.51
CA ASN A 459 -9.41 -34.67 27.78
C ASN A 459 -9.08 -33.47 26.89
N TYR A 460 -7.84 -33.38 26.40
CA TYR A 460 -7.35 -32.22 25.65
C TYR A 460 -6.52 -32.64 24.44
N LEU A 461 -6.71 -31.91 23.34
CA LEU A 461 -5.89 -31.99 22.14
C LEU A 461 -5.15 -30.66 21.97
N LEU A 462 -3.82 -30.68 22.06
CA LEU A 462 -2.99 -29.48 21.88
C LEU A 462 -2.56 -29.37 20.42
N LEU A 463 -3.06 -28.33 19.75
CA LEU A 463 -2.81 -28.10 18.34
C LEU A 463 -1.69 -27.07 18.17
N PRO A 464 -0.62 -27.33 17.38
CA PRO A 464 0.35 -26.30 17.04
C PRO A 464 -0.35 -25.07 16.43
N PRO A 465 0.19 -23.86 16.64
CA PRO A 465 -0.44 -22.60 16.23
C PRO A 465 -0.66 -22.49 14.72
N MET A 466 0.00 -23.33 13.94
CA MET A 466 -0.10 -23.35 12.49
C MET A 466 -1.32 -24.12 11.97
N ILE A 467 -2.06 -24.80 12.85
CA ILE A 467 -3.20 -25.64 12.48
C ILE A 467 -4.44 -24.80 12.17
N ASN A 468 -4.95 -24.97 10.96
CA ASN A 468 -6.28 -24.50 10.57
C ASN A 468 -7.32 -25.53 11.03
N LYS A 469 -8.15 -25.18 12.02
CA LYS A 469 -9.21 -26.04 12.60
C LYS A 469 -10.23 -26.53 11.55
N ASN A 470 -10.26 -25.96 10.35
CA ASN A 470 -11.17 -26.39 9.29
C ASN A 470 -10.73 -27.69 8.59
N TYR A 471 -9.51 -28.20 8.84
CA TYR A 471 -9.02 -29.42 8.18
C TYR A 471 -9.37 -30.73 8.91
N PHE A 472 -10.02 -30.68 10.08
CA PHE A 472 -10.34 -31.87 10.85
C PHE A 472 -11.57 -31.69 11.73
N THR A 473 -12.22 -32.81 12.05
CA THR A 473 -13.32 -32.87 13.01
C THR A 473 -12.78 -33.37 14.33
N ILE A 474 -12.84 -32.55 15.38
CA ILE A 474 -12.42 -32.96 16.72
C ILE A 474 -13.57 -33.74 17.35
N PRO A 475 -13.32 -34.95 17.90
CA PRO A 475 -14.33 -35.68 18.66
C PRO A 475 -14.94 -34.80 19.74
N SER A 476 -16.27 -34.82 19.85
CA SER A 476 -17.02 -33.86 20.69
C SER A 476 -16.67 -33.91 22.18
N HIS A 477 -16.06 -35.00 22.66
CA HIS A 477 -15.61 -35.15 24.05
C HIS A 477 -14.24 -34.51 24.31
N LEU A 478 -13.46 -34.20 23.27
CA LEU A 478 -12.14 -33.57 23.39
C LEU A 478 -12.24 -32.05 23.36
N ARG A 479 -11.56 -31.38 24.30
CA ARG A 479 -11.38 -29.93 24.27
C ARG A 479 -10.13 -29.59 23.47
N SER A 480 -10.30 -28.81 22.40
CA SER A 480 -9.16 -28.27 21.65
C SER A 480 -8.53 -27.12 22.41
N LEU A 481 -7.24 -27.19 22.70
CA LEU A 481 -6.48 -26.03 23.15
C LEU A 481 -5.60 -25.60 21.97
N ASP A 482 -5.80 -24.39 21.47
CA ASP A 482 -4.78 -23.79 20.64
C ASP A 482 -3.59 -23.37 21.49
N TYR A 483 -2.43 -23.24 20.85
CA TYR A 483 -1.19 -22.88 21.52
C TYR A 483 -1.33 -21.61 22.36
N GLN A 484 -2.05 -20.58 21.88
CA GLN A 484 -2.25 -19.36 22.66
C GLN A 484 -3.09 -19.59 23.91
N THR A 485 -4.15 -20.38 23.84
CA THR A 485 -5.04 -20.70 24.96
C THR A 485 -4.35 -21.59 25.99
N ALA A 486 -3.57 -22.59 25.54
CA ALA A 486 -2.71 -23.36 26.42
C ALA A 486 -1.64 -22.48 27.06
N THR A 487 -1.01 -21.60 26.27
CA THR A 487 -0.04 -20.63 26.78
C THR A 487 -0.69 -19.68 27.78
N VAL A 488 -1.93 -19.23 27.60
CA VAL A 488 -2.66 -18.34 28.54
C VAL A 488 -3.09 -19.07 29.81
N MET A 489 -3.55 -20.33 29.72
CA MET A 489 -3.75 -21.17 30.90
C MET A 489 -2.45 -21.36 31.70
N ILE A 490 -1.32 -21.44 31.01
CA ILE A 490 0.02 -21.59 31.60
C ILE A 490 0.60 -20.22 32.05
N SER A 491 0.30 -19.11 31.38
CA SER A 491 0.95 -17.79 31.57
C SER A 491 0.29 -16.90 32.62
N ASN A 492 -0.87 -17.27 33.17
CA ASN A 492 -1.34 -16.72 34.44
C ASN A 492 -0.34 -16.98 35.58
N GLU A 493 0.64 -17.85 35.35
CA GLU A 493 1.83 -18.06 36.17
C GLU A 493 3.10 -17.74 35.35
N LYS A 494 3.48 -16.45 35.34
CA LYS A 494 4.73 -15.83 34.79
C LYS A 494 5.68 -16.76 34.00
N ILE A 495 5.68 -16.68 32.65
CA ILE A 495 6.86 -16.93 31.75
C ILE A 495 6.56 -16.50 30.29
N THR A 496 7.62 -16.14 29.55
CA THR A 496 7.69 -15.79 28.12
C THR A 496 8.00 -17.01 27.23
N ALA A 497 7.36 -17.13 26.05
CA ALA A 497 7.41 -18.32 25.19
C ALA A 497 8.19 -18.14 23.87
N ALA A 498 8.75 -19.26 23.35
CA ALA A 498 9.42 -19.41 22.06
C ALA A 498 8.66 -20.37 21.13
N GLN A 499 8.88 -20.24 19.81
CA GLN A 499 8.14 -20.90 18.72
C GLN A 499 8.30 -22.43 18.68
N LEU A 500 7.18 -23.16 18.71
CA LEU A 500 7.12 -24.60 18.41
C LEU A 500 7.10 -24.84 16.89
N PHE A 501 8.02 -25.68 16.39
CA PHE A 501 8.00 -26.31 15.06
C PHE A 501 7.20 -27.65 15.11
N PRO A 502 6.88 -28.34 13.99
CA PRO A 502 5.62 -29.04 13.79
C PRO A 502 5.51 -30.38 14.56
N GLY A 503 5.18 -30.32 15.84
CA GLY A 503 4.73 -31.46 16.63
C GLY A 503 3.29 -31.24 17.11
N LEU A 504 2.43 -32.24 16.98
CA LEU A 504 1.10 -32.28 17.57
C LEU A 504 1.23 -32.94 18.95
N ALA A 505 0.91 -32.26 20.05
CA ALA A 505 1.03 -32.85 21.39
C ALA A 505 -0.35 -33.25 21.94
N ILE A 506 -0.45 -34.42 22.59
CA ILE A 506 -1.69 -34.88 23.22
C ILE A 506 -1.46 -34.96 24.72
N TRP A 507 -2.34 -34.33 25.51
CA TRP A 507 -2.15 -34.14 26.95
C TRP A 507 -3.12 -34.99 27.78
N LEU A 508 -2.61 -35.78 28.72
CA LEU A 508 -3.38 -36.53 29.71
C LEU A 508 -3.50 -35.76 31.03
N LYS A 509 -4.66 -35.93 31.69
CA LYS A 509 -4.93 -35.59 33.11
C LYS A 509 -4.13 -36.56 33.99
N ASP A 510 -3.66 -36.26 35.19
CA ASP A 510 -4.20 -35.42 36.27
C ASP A 510 -3.10 -34.65 37.00
N ASP A 511 -3.53 -33.54 37.57
CA ASP A 511 -2.86 -32.69 38.55
C ASP A 511 -1.95 -31.55 38.06
N SER A 512 -2.24 -30.43 38.68
CA SER A 512 -1.75 -29.09 38.39
C SER A 512 -0.32 -28.90 38.89
N ARG A 513 0.42 -28.07 38.14
CA ARG A 513 1.72 -27.44 38.45
C ARG A 513 2.93 -28.25 37.95
N GLU A 514 3.58 -27.75 36.90
CA GLU A 514 4.96 -27.23 36.98
C GLU A 514 5.56 -26.91 35.59
N TYR A 515 6.59 -26.06 35.66
CA TYR A 515 7.25 -25.29 34.61
C TYR A 515 7.98 -26.11 33.54
N VAL A 516 8.04 -25.62 32.29
CA VAL A 516 8.84 -26.23 31.20
C VAL A 516 9.83 -25.23 30.59
N ARG A 517 11.12 -25.58 30.50
CA ARG A 517 12.17 -24.69 29.97
C ARG A 517 13.11 -25.24 28.90
N ASP A 518 12.92 -26.45 28.37
CA ASP A 518 13.85 -26.99 27.37
C ASP A 518 13.16 -27.79 26.24
N PHE A 519 13.35 -27.37 24.99
CA PHE A 519 12.51 -27.77 23.83
C PHE A 519 13.26 -28.40 22.66
N GLN A 520 14.59 -28.56 22.73
CA GLN A 520 15.37 -29.14 21.61
C GLN A 520 15.12 -30.64 21.38
N ALA A 521 14.59 -31.38 22.37
CA ALA A 521 14.36 -32.82 22.28
C ALA A 521 13.10 -33.22 21.48
N MET A 522 12.20 -32.29 21.15
CA MET A 522 10.90 -32.59 20.50
C MET A 522 11.01 -33.03 19.02
N ASN A 523 12.20 -32.91 18.41
CA ASN A 523 12.40 -33.18 16.97
C ASN A 523 13.01 -34.54 16.64
N THR A 524 13.47 -35.33 17.62
CA THR A 524 14.18 -36.58 17.32
C THR A 524 13.26 -37.79 17.18
N GLY A 525 11.98 -37.67 17.53
CA GLY A 525 11.08 -38.83 17.61
C GLY A 525 11.46 -39.82 18.71
N GLU A 526 12.33 -39.41 19.64
CA GLU A 526 12.74 -40.22 20.76
C GLU A 526 11.84 -39.97 21.96
N LYS A 527 11.81 -40.94 22.89
CA LYS A 527 11.28 -40.72 24.22
C LYS A 527 12.16 -39.69 24.91
N PHE A 528 11.55 -38.64 25.42
CA PHE A 528 12.27 -37.69 26.26
C PHE A 528 11.44 -37.39 27.50
N GLN A 529 12.11 -36.95 28.55
CA GLN A 529 11.48 -36.60 29.80
C GLN A 529 11.83 -35.15 30.09
N ILE A 530 10.80 -34.33 30.28
CA ILE A 530 10.98 -32.96 30.76
C ILE A 530 10.30 -32.90 32.12
N TYR A 531 11.10 -32.72 33.18
CA TYR A 531 10.66 -32.80 34.57
C TYR A 531 10.03 -34.17 34.89
N ASN A 532 8.82 -34.19 35.44
CA ASN A 532 8.09 -35.41 35.77
C ASN A 532 7.27 -35.95 34.59
N TYR A 533 7.19 -35.20 33.49
CA TYR A 533 6.42 -35.60 32.32
C TYR A 533 7.28 -36.40 31.37
N ARG A 534 6.82 -37.63 31.10
CA ARG A 534 7.42 -38.51 30.10
C ARG A 534 6.70 -38.32 28.79
N PHE A 535 7.40 -37.78 27.81
CA PHE A 535 6.94 -37.65 26.43
C PHE A 535 7.30 -38.93 25.69
N THR A 536 6.29 -39.76 25.44
CA THR A 536 6.44 -41.00 24.70
C THR A 536 5.87 -40.82 23.30
N PRO A 537 6.68 -40.88 22.23
CA PRO A 537 6.15 -40.79 20.87
C PRO A 537 5.24 -41.99 20.63
N ILE A 538 3.99 -41.70 20.31
CA ILE A 538 2.97 -42.71 19.97
C ILE A 538 2.68 -42.73 18.47
N TYR A 539 3.07 -41.69 17.75
CA TYR A 539 3.02 -41.65 16.30
C TYR A 539 4.11 -40.73 15.76
N GLN A 540 4.71 -41.14 14.65
CA GLN A 540 5.60 -40.31 13.85
C GLN A 540 5.20 -40.55 12.40
N SER A 541 4.87 -39.48 11.66
CA SER A 541 4.58 -39.60 10.23
C SER A 541 5.84 -40.04 9.48
N GLN A 542 5.66 -40.79 8.39
CA GLN A 542 6.79 -41.31 7.61
C GLN A 542 7.69 -40.21 7.04
N ASN A 543 7.10 -39.04 6.80
CA ASN A 543 7.80 -37.88 6.27
C ASN A 543 8.45 -37.00 7.37
N GLY A 544 8.34 -37.39 8.65
CA GLY A 544 8.92 -36.69 9.80
C GLY A 544 8.30 -35.33 10.12
N PHE A 545 7.24 -34.92 9.40
CA PHE A 545 6.58 -33.62 9.59
C PHE A 545 5.60 -33.59 10.76
N LEU A 546 5.27 -34.74 11.34
CA LEU A 546 4.35 -34.84 12.44
C LEU A 546 4.82 -35.87 13.45
N LEU A 547 4.93 -35.42 14.69
CA LEU A 547 5.21 -36.23 15.86
C LEU A 547 4.06 -36.07 16.85
N ILE A 548 3.54 -37.19 17.33
CA ILE A 548 2.52 -37.24 18.38
C ILE A 548 3.12 -37.90 19.62
N TYR A 549 3.02 -37.19 20.74
CA TYR A 549 3.49 -37.66 22.03
C TYR A 549 2.31 -37.95 22.97
N ASP A 550 2.39 -39.08 23.64
CA ASP A 550 1.68 -39.37 24.90
C ASP A 550 2.48 -38.74 26.04
N ILE A 551 1.84 -37.88 26.82
CA ILE A 551 2.46 -37.18 27.94
C ILE A 551 1.88 -37.80 29.22
N ARG A 552 2.73 -38.46 30.01
CA ARG A 552 2.36 -39.06 31.30
C ARG A 552 3.14 -38.47 32.45
#